data_AF-A0AA37QRT8-F1
#
_entry.id   AF-A0AA37QRT8-F1
#
_cell.length_a   1.000
_cell.length_b   1.000
_cell.length_c   1.000
_cell.angle_alpha   90.00
_cell.angle_beta   90.00
_cell.angle_gamma   90.00
#
_symmetry.space_group_name_H-M   'P 1'
#
loop_
_entity.id
_entity.type
_entity.pdbx_description
1 polymer ?
#
loop_
_entity_poly.entity_id
_entity_poly.type
_entity_poly.pdbx_seq_one_letter_code
_entity_poly.pdbx_strand_id
1 'polypeptide(L)'
;MAAASFTVRVESVSAIATIRCRSAQDALLTANTYLRLGAACVSIETPGGQSISPDRLDALLSEPGGRSALERAAVDTAGADAGRSHPA
;
A
#
# COMPACT_ATOMS: atom_id res chain seq x y z
N MET A 1 -16.48 3.73 -11.77
CA MET A 1 -15.76 2.65 -11.06
C MET A 1 -14.34 3.16 -10.79
N ALA A 2 -14.05 3.63 -9.57
CA ALA A 2 -12.70 4.03 -9.23
C ALA A 2 -11.85 2.75 -9.27
N ALA A 3 -10.94 2.64 -10.23
CA ALA A 3 -10.03 1.50 -10.30
C ALA A 3 -9.35 1.35 -8.94
N ALA A 4 -9.54 0.20 -8.31
CA ALA A 4 -8.86 -0.22 -7.09
C ALA A 4 -7.36 0.04 -7.28
N SER A 5 -6.85 1.08 -6.62
CA SER A 5 -5.48 1.55 -6.78
C SER A 5 -4.79 1.55 -5.43
N PHE A 6 -3.51 1.25 -5.43
CA PHE A 6 -2.65 1.42 -4.27
C PHE A 6 -2.33 2.90 -4.12
N THR A 7 -2.25 3.39 -2.89
CA THR A 7 -1.88 4.78 -2.62
C THR A 7 -0.66 4.79 -1.72
N VAL A 8 0.44 5.37 -2.19
CA VAL A 8 1.66 5.53 -1.39
C VAL A 8 1.63 6.91 -0.76
N ARG A 9 1.62 6.98 0.57
CA ARG A 9 1.75 8.22 1.32
C ARG A 9 3.19 8.33 1.79
N VAL A 10 3.81 9.45 1.46
CA VAL A 10 5.20 9.76 1.75
C VAL A 10 5.23 11.02 2.56
N GLU A 11 5.94 10.99 3.67
CA GLU A 11 6.12 12.13 4.57
C GLU A 11 7.61 12.39 4.67
N SER A 12 8.00 13.63 4.43
CA SER A 12 9.33 14.15 4.67
C SER A 12 9.22 15.37 5.59
N VAL A 13 10.36 15.84 6.09
CA VAL A 13 10.43 17.00 7.00
C VAL A 13 9.77 18.25 6.40
N SER A 14 9.78 18.35 5.07
CA SER A 14 9.34 19.56 4.34
C SER A 14 8.03 19.39 3.56
N ALA A 15 7.55 18.16 3.34
CA ALA A 15 6.41 17.91 2.46
C ALA A 15 5.76 16.55 2.68
N ILE A 16 4.47 16.46 2.31
CA ILE A 16 3.72 15.20 2.24
C ILE A 16 3.28 14.98 0.80
N ALA A 17 3.54 13.80 0.26
CA ALA A 17 3.13 13.40 -1.08
C ALA A 17 2.20 12.19 -1.01
N THR A 18 1.23 12.14 -1.91
CA THR A 18 0.30 11.02 -2.06
C THR A 18 0.32 10.58 -3.51
N ILE A 19 0.88 9.40 -3.77
CA ILE A 19 1.10 8.87 -5.11
C ILE A 19 0.13 7.72 -5.33
N ARG A 20 -0.65 7.79 -6.41
CA ARG A 20 -1.57 6.73 -6.80
C ARG A 20 -0.85 5.75 -7.74
N CYS A 21 -0.79 4.50 -7.33
CA CYS A 21 -0.12 3.41 -8.03
C CYS A 21 -1.14 2.40 -8.57
N ARG A 22 -0.84 1.87 -9.77
CA ARG A 22 -1.73 0.93 -10.47
C ARG A 22 -1.54 -0.54 -10.09
N SER A 23 -0.46 -0.86 -9.37
CA SER A 23 -0.16 -2.21 -8.91
C SER A 23 0.63 -2.21 -7.60
N ALA A 24 0.63 -3.34 -6.90
CA ALA A 24 1.43 -3.56 -5.70
C ALA A 24 2.94 -3.37 -5.97
N GLN A 25 3.41 -3.84 -7.13
CA GLN A 25 4.81 -3.68 -7.54
C GLN A 25 5.18 -2.20 -7.70
N ASP A 26 4.33 -1.42 -8.36
CA ASP A 26 4.53 0.01 -8.60
C ASP A 26 4.54 0.79 -7.28
N ALA A 27 3.65 0.41 -6.35
CA ALA A 27 3.61 0.97 -5.00
C ALA A 27 4.88 0.67 -4.20
N LEU A 28 5.37 -0.57 -4.21
CA LEU A 28 6.60 -0.96 -3.52
C LEU A 28 7.84 -0.25 -4.09
N LEU A 29 7.96 -0.15 -5.42
CA LEU A 29 9.04 0.58 -6.08
C LEU A 29 9.02 2.07 -5.75
N THR A 30 7.83 2.68 -5.79
CA THR A 30 7.64 4.08 -5.43
C THR A 30 8.04 4.31 -3.98
N ALA A 31 7.55 3.47 -3.07
CA ALA A 31 7.83 3.57 -1.65
C ALA A 31 9.33 3.40 -1.34
N ASN A 32 9.99 2.40 -1.95
CA ASN A 32 11.44 2.20 -1.80
C ASN A 32 12.24 3.39 -2.34
N THR A 33 11.82 3.97 -3.45
CA THR A 33 12.46 5.14 -4.05
C THR A 33 12.40 6.33 -3.10
N TYR A 34 11.24 6.63 -2.51
CA TYR A 34 11.10 7.72 -1.55
C TYR A 34 11.87 7.48 -0.24
N LEU A 35 11.94 6.23 0.23
CA LEU A 35 12.82 5.88 1.36
C LEU A 35 14.29 6.16 1.03
N ARG A 36 14.77 5.78 -0.17
CA ARG A 36 16.15 6.07 -0.62
C ARG A 36 16.42 7.56 -0.80
N LEU A 37 15.41 8.35 -1.13
CA LEU A 37 15.49 9.81 -1.23
C LEU A 37 15.49 10.51 0.15
N GLY A 38 15.33 9.76 1.25
CA GLY A 38 15.33 10.31 2.60
C GLY A 38 13.96 10.77 3.09
N ALA A 39 12.87 10.15 2.61
CA ALA A 39 11.57 10.32 3.25
C ALA A 39 11.63 9.88 4.72
N ALA A 40 11.00 10.65 5.61
CA ALA A 40 10.97 10.36 7.03
C ALA A 40 10.01 9.22 7.36
N CYS A 41 8.91 9.09 6.62
CA CYS A 41 7.94 8.02 6.74
C CYS A 41 7.33 7.69 5.38
N VAL A 42 7.09 6.41 5.11
CA VAL A 42 6.38 5.96 3.92
C VAL A 42 5.41 4.85 4.30
N SER A 43 4.15 4.99 3.87
CA SER A 43 3.10 3.99 4.04
C SER A 43 2.39 3.70 2.72
N ILE A 44 1.83 2.50 2.60
CA ILE A 44 1.07 2.09 1.41
C ILE A 44 -0.35 1.73 1.84
N GLU A 45 -1.32 2.45 1.32
CA GLU A 45 -2.73 2.09 1.40
C GLU A 45 -3.06 1.14 0.24
N THR A 46 -3.57 -0.05 0.58
CA THR A 46 -4.09 -1.00 -0.40
C THR A 46 -5.46 -0.54 -0.89
N PRO A 47 -5.89 -0.97 -2.09
CA PRO A 47 -7.25 -0.69 -2.55
C PRO A 47 -8.36 -1.24 -1.65
N GLY A 48 -8.04 -2.19 -0.76
CA GLY A 48 -8.94 -2.69 0.27
C GLY A 48 -9.06 -1.79 1.50
N GLY A 49 -8.39 -0.62 1.51
CA GLY A 49 -8.38 0.30 2.65
C GLY A 49 -7.43 -0.11 3.78
N GLN A 50 -6.56 -1.10 3.56
CA GLN A 50 -5.53 -1.44 4.55
C GLN A 50 -4.31 -0.54 4.40
N SER A 51 -3.85 0.07 5.49
CA SER A 51 -2.60 0.81 5.51
C SER A 51 -1.44 -0.09 5.97
N ILE A 52 -0.41 -0.20 5.14
CA ILE A 52 0.87 -0.85 5.44
C ILE A 52 1.79 0.20 6.06
N SER A 53 2.21 -0.03 7.30
CA SER A 53 3.16 0.81 8.02
C SER A 53 4.58 0.72 7.44
N PRO A 54 5.44 1.73 7.68
CA PRO A 54 6.84 1.71 7.24
C PRO A 54 7.61 0.48 7.72
N ASP A 55 7.40 0.01 8.96
CA ASP A 55 8.09 -1.18 9.49
C ASP A 55 7.73 -2.45 8.71
N ARG A 56 6.43 -2.61 8.39
CA ARG A 56 5.97 -3.73 7.55
C ARG A 56 6.45 -3.58 6.12
N LEU A 57 6.47 -2.36 5.61
CA LEU A 57 6.97 -2.08 4.27
C LEU A 57 8.45 -2.47 4.15
N ASP A 58 9.27 -2.16 5.15
CA ASP A 58 10.69 -2.55 5.18
C ASP A 58 10.87 -4.07 5.18
N ALA A 59 10.05 -4.78 5.96
CA ALA A 59 10.00 -6.25 5.93
C ALA A 59 9.60 -6.78 4.54
N LEU A 60 8.57 -6.20 3.91
CA LEU A 60 8.13 -6.59 2.56
C LEU A 60 9.17 -6.29 1.47
N LEU A 61 9.99 -5.26 1.65
CA LEU A 61 11.08 -4.94 0.73
C LEU A 61 12.28 -5.87 0.91
N SER A 62 12.48 -6.38 2.13
CA SER A 62 13.59 -7.27 2.48
C SER A 62 13.28 -8.75 2.22
N GLU A 63 12.02 -9.16 2.26
CA GLU A 63 11.62 -10.55 2.01
C GLU A 63 11.49 -10.89 0.52
N PRO A 64 12.09 -12.00 0.05
CA PRO A 64 11.86 -12.52 -1.30
C PRO A 64 10.42 -13.07 -1.38
N GLY A 65 9.48 -12.19 -1.75
CA GLY A 65 8.05 -12.51 -1.80
C GLY A 65 7.13 -11.43 -1.24
N GLY A 66 7.66 -10.31 -0.71
CA GLY A 66 6.83 -9.25 -0.14
C GLY A 66 5.82 -8.64 -1.12
N ARG A 67 6.10 -8.68 -2.44
CA ARG A 67 5.09 -8.36 -3.46
C ARG A 67 3.85 -9.26 -3.36
N SER A 68 4.05 -10.58 -3.29
CA SER A 68 2.96 -11.56 -3.21
C SER A 68 2.20 -11.40 -1.89
N ALA A 69 2.88 -11.03 -0.80
CA ALA A 69 2.24 -10.72 0.47
C ALA A 69 1.39 -9.44 0.40
N LEU A 70 1.87 -8.40 -0.27
CA LEU A 70 1.11 -7.17 -0.49
C LEU A 70 -0.10 -7.38 -1.41
N GLU A 71 0.06 -8.17 -2.48
CA GLU A 71 -1.06 -8.56 -3.36
C GLU A 71 -2.11 -9.39 -2.62
N ARG A 72 -1.69 -10.30 -1.71
CA ARG A 72 -2.61 -11.03 -0.83
C ARG A 72 -3.36 -10.10 0.13
N ALA A 73 -2.69 -9.12 0.73
CA ALA A 73 -3.33 -8.13 1.58
C ALA A 73 -4.38 -7.31 0.82
N ALA A 74 -4.11 -6.98 -0.45
CA ALA A 74 -5.07 -6.29 -1.30
C ALA A 74 -6.28 -7.15 -1.72
N VAL A 75 -6.11 -8.47 -1.87
CA VAL A 75 -7.18 -9.37 -2.33
C VAL A 75 -8.12 -9.82 -1.21
N ASP A 76 -7.59 -10.03 0.01
CA ASP A 76 -8.36 -10.54 1.15
C ASP A 76 -9.51 -9.59 1.54
N THR A 77 -9.27 -8.28 1.48
CA THR A 77 -10.29 -7.28 1.85
C THR A 77 -11.29 -6.99 0.73
N ALA A 78 -10.91 -7.18 -0.55
CA ALA A 78 -11.87 -7.10 -1.66
C ALA A 78 -12.97 -8.18 -1.58
N GLY A 79 -12.68 -9.31 -0.92
CA GLY A 79 -13.67 -10.35 -0.60
C GLY A 79 -14.54 -10.04 0.63
N ALA A 80 -14.09 -9.16 1.53
CA ALA A 80 -14.80 -8.86 2.78
C ALA A 80 -15.96 -7.86 2.61
N ASP A 81 -15.92 -7.00 1.59
CA ASP A 81 -16.98 -6.01 1.33
C ASP A 81 -18.23 -6.63 0.68
N ALA A 82 -18.10 -7.79 0.01
CA ALA A 82 -19.22 -8.50 -0.61
C ALA A 82 -20.14 -9.23 0.40
N GLY A 83 -19.74 -9.34 1.67
CA GLY A 83 -20.46 -10.08 2.71
C GLY A 83 -21.36 -9.24 3.63
N ARG A 84 -21.28 -7.90 3.58
CA ARG A 84 -22.11 -7.01 4.43
C ARG A 84 -23.30 -6.44 3.65
N SER A 85 -24.05 -7.31 2.99
CA SER A 85 -25.43 -7.00 2.59
C SER A 85 -26.32 -7.31 3.79
N HIS A 86 -26.87 -6.25 4.38
CA HIS A 86 -27.83 -6.19 5.48
C HIS A 86 -28.88 -7.32 5.46
N PRO A 87 -29.14 -8.05 6.56
CA PRO A 87 -30.41 -8.73 6.72
C PRO A 87 -31.45 -7.70 7.17
N ALA A 88 -32.55 -7.60 6.44
CA ALA A 88 -33.81 -7.01 6.90
C ALA A 88 -34.86 -8.10 6.91
#